data_AF-A0A957ZER6-F1
#
_entry.id   AF-A0A957ZER6-F1
#
_cell.length_a   1.000
_cell.length_b   1.000
_cell.length_c   1.000
_cell.angle_alpha   90.00
_cell.angle_beta   90.00
_cell.angle_gamma   90.00
#
_symmetry.space_group_name_H-M   'P 1'
#
loop_
_entity.id
_entity.type
_entity.pdbx_description
1 polymer ?
#
loop_
_entity_poly.entity_id
_entity_poly.type
_entity_poly.pdbx_seq_one_letter_code
_entity_poly.pdbx_strand_id
1 'polypeptide(L)'
;SGYNVPPNVRHEDACAVIQGTGNQFNGPCDTPHHSWSFRSTMEGYRNIMVVYGDANKRLWPTEFGWAAGGAFHPAYAYANDNDFEEQAAWTVEAYQMMRNWGWVGPAFLWNLNFRVIADGTEKAQWGIVRNDYGPLPVYNALRSMGK
;
A
#
# COMPACT_ATOMS: atom_id res chain seq x y z
N SER A 1 -1.80 -5.43 -1.56
CA SER A 1 -1.11 -5.34 -0.25
C SER A 1 0.13 -6.22 -0.30
N GLY A 2 1.16 -5.93 0.52
CA GLY A 2 2.45 -6.65 0.46
C GLY A 2 3.62 -5.83 -0.10
N TYR A 3 3.51 -4.51 -0.07
CA TYR A 3 4.49 -3.60 -0.66
C TYR A 3 5.59 -3.26 0.36
N ASN A 4 6.85 -3.22 -0.09
CA ASN A 4 7.97 -2.59 0.62
C ASN A 4 8.66 -1.54 -0.26
N VAL A 5 7.89 -0.88 -1.14
CA VAL A 5 8.33 0.20 -2.00
C VAL A 5 7.29 1.34 -2.00
N PRO A 6 7.69 2.58 -2.32
CA PRO A 6 6.78 3.71 -2.52
C PRO A 6 5.70 3.43 -3.58
N PRO A 7 4.53 4.09 -3.51
CA PRO A 7 3.38 3.78 -4.36
C PRO A 7 3.62 4.08 -5.83
N ASN A 8 4.52 5.01 -6.13
CA ASN A 8 4.83 5.49 -7.48
C ASN A 8 5.84 4.59 -8.24
N VAL A 9 6.52 3.71 -7.52
CA VAL A 9 7.53 2.78 -8.06
C VAL A 9 6.82 1.72 -8.89
N ARG A 10 7.27 1.50 -10.12
CA ARG A 10 6.80 0.40 -10.95
C ARG A 10 7.52 -0.89 -10.59
N HIS A 11 6.90 -2.04 -10.85
CA HIS A 11 7.46 -3.33 -10.48
C HIS A 11 8.81 -3.65 -11.16
N GLU A 12 9.05 -3.10 -12.35
CA GLU A 12 10.31 -3.20 -13.08
C GLU A 12 11.46 -2.52 -12.30
N ASP A 13 11.15 -1.44 -11.58
CA ASP A 13 12.11 -0.65 -10.80
C ASP A 13 12.19 -1.12 -9.34
N ALA A 14 11.20 -1.88 -8.86
CA ALA A 14 11.05 -2.23 -7.46
C ALA A 14 12.27 -2.96 -6.88
N CYS A 15 12.87 -3.88 -7.64
CA CYS A 15 14.09 -4.56 -7.20
C CYS A 15 15.26 -3.57 -6.99
N ALA A 16 15.48 -2.65 -7.92
CA ALA A 16 16.53 -1.65 -7.78
C ALA A 16 16.29 -0.71 -6.59
N VAL A 17 15.03 -0.34 -6.32
CA VAL A 17 14.67 0.49 -5.17
C VAL A 17 15.01 -0.22 -3.86
N ILE A 18 14.55 -1.45 -3.65
CA ILE A 18 14.77 -2.15 -2.36
C ILE A 18 16.26 -2.43 -2.10
N GLN A 19 17.04 -2.68 -3.15
CA GLN A 19 18.48 -2.86 -3.04
C GLN A 19 19.21 -1.56 -2.69
N GLY A 20 18.68 -0.42 -3.13
CA GLY A 20 19.23 0.91 -2.82
C GLY A 20 18.86 1.44 -1.43
N THR A 21 17.74 1.00 -0.86
CA THR A 21 17.26 1.44 0.46
C THR A 21 17.70 0.55 1.62
N GLY A 22 18.33 -0.60 1.35
CA GLY A 22 18.79 -1.54 2.37
C GLY A 22 17.68 -2.40 2.98
N ASN A 23 16.55 -2.51 2.28
CA ASN A 23 15.41 -3.33 2.66
C ASN A 23 15.83 -4.81 2.80
N GLN A 24 15.23 -5.51 3.77
CA GLN A 24 15.52 -6.90 4.07
C GLN A 24 14.65 -7.86 3.24
N PHE A 25 13.42 -7.47 2.91
CA PHE A 25 12.51 -8.31 2.13
C PHE A 25 12.81 -8.20 0.63
N ASN A 26 13.28 -9.31 0.04
CA ASN A 26 13.76 -9.36 -1.34
C ASN A 26 12.72 -9.80 -2.39
N GLY A 27 11.43 -9.89 -2.02
CA GLY A 27 10.36 -10.40 -2.89
C GLY A 27 10.31 -9.80 -4.31
N PRO A 28 10.41 -8.47 -4.48
CA PRO A 28 10.46 -7.83 -5.80
C PRO A 28 11.63 -8.26 -6.69
N CYS A 29 12.76 -8.69 -6.12
CA CYS A 29 13.91 -9.21 -6.87
C CYS A 29 13.80 -10.71 -7.12
N ASP A 30 13.41 -11.49 -6.11
CA ASP A 30 13.34 -12.96 -6.20
C ASP A 30 12.19 -13.42 -7.11
N THR A 31 11.09 -12.68 -7.10
CA THR A 31 9.88 -12.97 -7.89
C THR A 31 9.35 -11.69 -8.55
N PRO A 32 10.00 -11.18 -9.61
CA PRO A 32 9.60 -9.94 -10.26
C PRO A 32 8.15 -10.02 -10.78
N HIS A 33 7.25 -9.31 -10.12
CA HIS A 33 5.82 -9.40 -10.38
C HIS A 33 5.11 -8.09 -10.03
N HIS A 34 4.11 -7.72 -10.84
CA HIS A 34 3.40 -6.44 -10.69
C HIS A 34 2.69 -6.30 -9.34
N SER A 35 2.36 -7.40 -8.66
CA SER A 35 1.71 -7.40 -7.34
C SER A 35 2.59 -6.83 -6.23
N TRP A 36 3.90 -6.69 -6.44
CA TRP A 36 4.80 -6.03 -5.50
C TRP A 36 4.78 -4.50 -5.59
N SER A 37 4.07 -3.93 -6.58
CA SER A 37 3.95 -2.49 -6.78
C SER A 37 2.49 -2.06 -6.81
N PHE A 38 2.16 -1.04 -6.01
CA PHE A 38 0.83 -0.41 -6.05
C PHE A 38 0.50 0.13 -7.44
N ARG A 39 1.40 0.94 -8.01
CA ARG A 39 1.21 1.53 -9.34
C ARG A 39 1.04 0.49 -10.42
N SER A 40 1.94 -0.49 -10.52
CA SER A 40 1.86 -1.50 -11.58
C SER A 40 0.62 -2.38 -11.44
N THR A 41 0.17 -2.66 -10.22
CA THR A 41 -1.12 -3.35 -9.99
C THR A 41 -2.28 -2.52 -10.54
N MET A 42 -2.37 -1.24 -10.16
CA MET A 42 -3.45 -0.35 -10.58
C MET A 42 -3.46 -0.09 -12.10
N GLU A 43 -2.29 0.22 -12.68
CA GLU A 43 -2.13 0.41 -14.13
C GLU A 43 -2.43 -0.89 -14.90
N GLY A 44 -2.05 -2.06 -14.36
CA GLY A 44 -2.34 -3.36 -14.96
C GLY A 44 -3.84 -3.66 -15.06
N TYR A 45 -4.59 -3.46 -13.97
CA TYR A 45 -6.05 -3.60 -14.00
C TYR A 45 -6.70 -2.57 -14.95
N ARG A 46 -6.21 -1.32 -14.97
CA ARG A 46 -6.69 -0.32 -15.92
C ARG A 46 -6.46 -0.75 -17.37
N ASN A 47 -5.30 -1.31 -17.67
CA ASN A 47 -4.98 -1.81 -19.01
C ASN A 47 -5.93 -2.93 -19.44
N ILE A 48 -6.22 -3.89 -18.55
CA ILE A 48 -7.21 -4.95 -18.79
C ILE A 48 -8.58 -4.32 -19.12
N MET A 49 -9.05 -3.37 -18.30
CA MET A 49 -10.31 -2.68 -18.56
C MET A 49 -10.33 -2.02 -19.96
N VAL A 50 -9.24 -1.38 -20.38
CA VAL A 50 -9.16 -0.76 -21.70
C VAL A 50 -9.23 -1.81 -22.82
N VAL A 51 -8.45 -2.89 -22.72
CA VAL A 51 -8.39 -3.96 -23.73
C VAL A 51 -9.77 -4.60 -23.96
N TYR A 52 -10.58 -4.75 -22.90
CA TYR A 52 -11.88 -5.41 -22.97
C TYR A 52 -13.08 -4.44 -23.04
N GLY A 53 -12.86 -3.16 -23.38
CA GLY A 53 -13.95 -2.20 -23.66
C GLY A 53 -14.58 -1.53 -22.43
N ASP A 54 -13.98 -1.71 -21.25
CA ASP A 54 -14.43 -1.19 -19.96
C ASP A 54 -13.74 0.14 -19.57
N ALA A 55 -13.11 0.83 -20.52
CA ALA A 55 -12.42 2.10 -20.28
C ALA A 55 -13.30 3.20 -19.65
N ASN A 56 -14.63 3.13 -19.85
CA ASN A 56 -15.62 4.06 -19.30
C ASN A 56 -16.04 3.75 -17.85
N LYS A 57 -15.62 2.61 -17.30
CA LYS A 57 -15.84 2.26 -15.90
C LYS A 57 -14.68 2.75 -15.03
N ARG A 58 -14.98 3.05 -13.77
CA ARG A 58 -13.96 3.39 -12.76
C ARG A 58 -13.45 2.12 -12.07
N LEU A 59 -12.14 2.07 -11.79
CA LEU A 59 -11.54 1.02 -10.96
C LEU A 59 -11.70 1.38 -9.47
N TRP A 60 -12.16 0.45 -8.64
CA TRP A 60 -12.34 0.67 -7.20
C TRP A 60 -11.40 -0.27 -6.43
N PRO A 61 -10.29 0.22 -5.88
CA PRO A 61 -9.46 -0.60 -5.00
C PRO A 61 -10.18 -0.75 -3.66
N THR A 62 -10.70 -1.94 -3.41
CA THR A 62 -11.42 -2.29 -2.18
C THR A 62 -10.50 -2.59 -1.01
N GLU A 63 -9.24 -2.93 -1.29
CA GLU A 63 -8.20 -3.17 -0.28
C GLU A 63 -6.84 -2.72 -0.80
N PHE A 64 -6.25 -1.70 -0.18
CA PHE A 64 -4.86 -1.32 -0.40
C PHE A 64 -4.24 -0.78 0.88
N GLY A 65 -2.92 -0.57 0.89
CA GLY A 65 -2.17 -0.05 2.03
C GLY A 65 -0.85 -0.78 2.26
N TRP A 66 -0.01 -0.19 3.12
CA TRP A 66 1.29 -0.72 3.54
C TRP A 66 1.19 -1.28 4.94
N ALA A 67 1.67 -2.50 5.14
CA ALA A 67 1.89 -3.06 6.46
C ALA A 67 3.15 -2.42 7.05
N ALA A 68 3.11 -2.00 8.32
CA ALA A 68 4.24 -1.30 8.96
C ALA A 68 4.42 -1.68 10.43
N GLY A 69 5.61 -1.40 10.95
CA GLY A 69 5.95 -1.59 12.36
C GLY A 69 6.39 -3.02 12.71
N GLY A 70 6.95 -3.74 11.74
CA GLY A 70 7.47 -5.10 11.93
C GLY A 70 6.43 -6.20 11.68
N ALA A 71 6.91 -7.34 11.19
CA ALA A 71 6.08 -8.49 10.87
C ALA A 71 5.78 -9.34 12.12
N PHE A 72 4.51 -9.64 12.36
CA PHE A 72 4.11 -10.63 13.38
C PHE A 72 4.32 -12.08 12.91
N HIS A 73 4.45 -12.30 11.61
CA HIS A 73 4.68 -13.61 11.01
C HIS A 73 5.64 -13.51 9.82
N PRO A 74 6.60 -14.45 9.63
CA PRO A 74 7.61 -14.39 8.55
C PRO A 74 7.05 -14.25 7.13
N ALA A 75 5.86 -14.79 6.86
CA ALA A 75 5.18 -14.63 5.57
C ALA A 75 4.81 -13.17 5.22
N TYR A 76 4.91 -12.26 6.18
CA TYR A 76 4.62 -10.82 6.07
C TYR A 76 5.88 -9.96 6.21
N ALA A 77 7.05 -10.53 5.93
CA ALA A 77 8.36 -9.89 6.15
C ALA A 77 8.56 -8.54 5.45
N TYR A 78 7.81 -8.23 4.39
CA TYR A 78 7.78 -6.89 3.77
C TYR A 78 7.44 -5.76 4.76
N ALA A 79 6.73 -6.06 5.86
CA ALA A 79 6.40 -5.08 6.87
C ALA A 79 7.55 -4.73 7.83
N ASN A 80 8.65 -5.49 7.78
CA ASN A 80 9.88 -5.13 8.49
C ASN A 80 10.57 -3.93 7.87
N ASP A 81 10.32 -3.68 6.58
CA ASP A 81 10.99 -2.64 5.80
C ASP A 81 10.20 -1.33 5.75
N ASN A 82 9.00 -1.29 6.33
CA ASN A 82 8.15 -0.11 6.32
C ASN A 82 8.00 0.44 7.73
N ASP A 83 8.38 1.70 7.93
CA ASP A 83 8.05 2.43 9.16
C ASP A 83 6.68 3.13 9.09
N PHE A 84 6.28 3.75 10.20
CA PHE A 84 4.97 4.41 10.30
C PHE A 84 4.88 5.73 9.53
N GLU A 85 6.00 6.39 9.26
CA GLU A 85 6.05 7.63 8.48
C GLU A 85 5.98 7.31 6.98
N GLU A 86 6.65 6.25 6.53
CA GLU A 86 6.50 5.69 5.19
C GLU A 86 5.07 5.24 4.94
N GLN A 87 4.46 4.50 5.89
CA GLN A 87 3.05 4.13 5.81
C GLN A 87 2.15 5.37 5.61
N ALA A 88 2.44 6.47 6.31
CA ALA A 88 1.69 7.71 6.19
C ALA A 88 1.89 8.40 4.83
N ALA A 89 3.15 8.64 4.46
CA ALA A 89 3.52 9.34 3.24
C ALA A 89 3.01 8.60 1.99
N TRP A 90 3.26 7.29 1.92
CA TRP A 90 2.89 6.46 0.77
C TRP A 90 1.38 6.28 0.65
N THR A 91 0.66 6.21 1.76
CA THR A 91 -0.80 6.14 1.70
C THR A 91 -1.41 7.44 1.18
N VAL A 92 -0.90 8.61 1.60
CA VAL A 92 -1.34 9.91 1.07
C VAL A 92 -0.99 10.03 -0.41
N GLU A 93 0.25 9.70 -0.80
CA GLU A 93 0.68 9.75 -2.20
C GLU A 93 -0.18 8.82 -3.07
N ALA A 94 -0.51 7.61 -2.62
CA ALA A 94 -1.38 6.69 -3.34
C ALA A 94 -2.78 7.28 -3.60
N TYR A 95 -3.38 7.92 -2.59
CA TYR A 95 -4.66 8.62 -2.78
C TYR A 95 -4.57 9.77 -3.78
N GLN A 96 -3.49 10.56 -3.73
CA GLN A 96 -3.26 11.65 -4.68
C GLN A 96 -3.04 11.13 -6.10
N MET A 97 -2.29 10.04 -6.26
CA MET A 97 -2.11 9.35 -7.56
C MET A 97 -3.45 8.88 -8.12
N MET A 98 -4.25 8.17 -7.32
CA MET A 98 -5.58 7.69 -7.72
C MET A 98 -6.49 8.84 -8.16
N ARG A 99 -6.46 9.95 -7.44
CA ARG A 99 -7.19 11.17 -7.80
C ARG A 99 -6.72 11.74 -9.14
N ASN A 100 -5.40 11.90 -9.30
CA ASN A 100 -4.79 12.50 -10.49
C ASN A 100 -4.96 11.65 -11.75
N TRP A 101 -5.02 10.33 -11.61
CA TRP A 101 -5.29 9.41 -12.70
C TRP A 101 -6.69 9.59 -13.31
N GLY A 102 -7.69 10.01 -12.52
CA GLY A 102 -9.04 10.31 -13.00
C GLY A 102 -9.91 9.08 -13.38
N TRP A 103 -9.33 7.89 -13.48
CA TRP A 103 -10.04 6.63 -13.76
C TRP A 103 -10.28 5.76 -12.53
N VAL A 104 -9.87 6.21 -11.35
CA VAL A 104 -10.12 5.53 -10.06
C VAL A 104 -11.37 6.11 -9.40
N GLY A 105 -12.20 5.22 -8.85
CA GLY A 105 -13.37 5.57 -8.06
C GLY A 105 -13.04 5.71 -6.57
N PRO A 106 -14.04 5.52 -5.69
CA PRO A 106 -13.82 5.28 -4.27
C PRO A 106 -12.73 4.23 -4.03
N ALA A 107 -11.84 4.54 -3.08
CA ALA A 107 -10.71 3.72 -2.70
C ALA A 107 -10.72 3.48 -1.19
N PHE A 108 -10.68 2.21 -0.79
CA PHE A 108 -10.84 1.78 0.59
C PHE A 108 -9.49 1.34 1.15
N LEU A 109 -8.95 2.13 2.07
CA LEU A 109 -7.73 1.79 2.78
C LEU A 109 -8.00 0.66 3.78
N TRP A 110 -7.16 -0.37 3.74
CA TRP A 110 -7.12 -1.42 4.75
C TRP A 110 -6.00 -1.09 5.73
N ASN A 111 -6.25 -0.84 7.02
CA ASN A 111 -7.51 -0.89 7.76
C ASN A 111 -7.54 0.18 8.89
N LEU A 112 -8.73 0.52 9.40
CA LEU A 112 -8.85 1.44 10.53
C LEU A 112 -8.24 0.87 11.84
N ASN A 113 -8.83 -0.18 12.41
CA ASN A 113 -8.67 -0.56 13.82
C ASN A 113 -8.19 -2.00 14.06
N PHE A 114 -7.58 -2.67 13.08
CA PHE A 114 -7.05 -4.03 13.28
C PHE A 114 -5.97 -4.15 14.35
N ARG A 115 -5.21 -3.09 14.66
CA ARG A 115 -4.33 -3.07 15.84
C ARG A 115 -5.10 -3.21 17.16
N VAL A 116 -6.39 -2.87 17.18
CA VAL A 116 -7.25 -3.00 18.36
C VAL A 116 -7.91 -4.38 18.39
N ILE A 117 -8.57 -4.77 17.30
CA ILE A 117 -9.46 -5.96 17.29
C ILE A 117 -8.77 -7.26 16.84
N ALA A 118 -7.56 -7.16 16.30
CA ALA A 118 -6.78 -8.28 15.81
C ALA A 118 -5.30 -8.10 16.19
N ASP A 119 -5.05 -7.57 17.38
CA ASP A 119 -3.70 -7.33 17.89
C ASP A 119 -2.85 -8.60 17.88
N GLY A 120 -1.54 -8.45 17.65
CA GLY A 120 -0.60 -9.57 17.55
C GLY A 120 -0.74 -10.44 16.30
N THR A 121 -1.71 -10.17 15.41
CA THR A 121 -1.86 -10.86 14.12
C THR A 121 -1.24 -10.05 12.99
N GLU A 122 -1.00 -10.70 11.85
CA GLU A 122 -0.53 -10.03 10.63
C GLU A 122 -1.41 -8.83 10.24
N LYS A 123 -2.72 -8.92 10.50
CA LYS A 123 -3.72 -7.90 10.15
C LYS A 123 -3.47 -6.59 10.88
N ALA A 124 -2.93 -6.63 12.09
CA ALA A 124 -2.65 -5.46 12.90
C ALA A 124 -1.69 -4.50 12.17
N GLN A 125 -0.81 -5.00 11.30
CA GLN A 125 0.21 -4.20 10.63
C GLN A 125 -0.36 -3.11 9.71
N TRP A 126 -1.61 -3.26 9.26
CA TRP A 126 -2.35 -2.30 8.43
C TRP A 126 -3.22 -1.32 9.21
N GLY A 127 -3.41 -1.53 10.52
CA GLY A 127 -4.24 -0.64 11.34
C GLY A 127 -3.62 0.77 11.44
N ILE A 128 -4.44 1.81 11.28
CA ILE A 128 -4.02 3.23 11.33
C ILE A 128 -4.32 3.91 12.67
N VAL A 129 -4.89 3.20 13.64
CA VAL A 129 -4.97 3.63 15.04
C VAL A 129 -4.25 2.61 15.93
N ARG A 130 -3.71 3.08 17.06
CA ARG A 130 -3.09 2.27 18.10
C ARG A 130 -4.13 1.50 18.91
N ASN A 131 -3.66 0.59 19.76
CA ASN A 131 -4.48 -0.25 20.64
C ASN A 131 -5.36 0.57 21.62
N ASP A 132 -4.93 1.80 21.96
CA ASP A 132 -5.68 2.78 22.77
C ASP A 132 -6.63 3.66 21.94
N TYR A 133 -6.87 3.32 20.67
CA TYR A 133 -7.57 4.13 19.66
C TYR A 133 -6.90 5.47 19.32
N GLY A 134 -5.70 5.73 19.82
CA GLY A 134 -4.95 6.93 19.45
C GLY A 134 -4.46 6.88 18.00
N PRO A 135 -4.32 8.03 17.31
CA PRO A 135 -3.96 8.06 15.90
C PRO A 135 -2.50 7.65 15.68
N LEU A 136 -2.23 6.87 14.63
CA LEU A 136 -0.88 6.71 14.05
C LEU A 136 -0.60 7.84 13.04
N PRO A 137 0.67 8.03 12.61
CA PRO A 137 1.03 9.05 11.63
C PRO A 137 0.13 9.04 10.38
N VAL A 138 -0.17 7.85 9.83
CA VAL A 138 -1.05 7.68 8.67
C VAL A 138 -2.47 8.19 8.90
N TYR A 139 -3.05 8.00 10.09
CA TYR A 139 -4.37 8.58 10.40
C TYR A 139 -4.33 10.10 10.36
N ASN A 140 -3.31 10.70 10.99
CA ASN A 140 -3.16 12.15 11.03
C ASN A 140 -2.93 12.73 9.63
N ALA A 141 -2.09 12.08 8.82
CA ALA A 141 -1.82 12.48 7.44
C ALA A 141 -3.07 12.43 6.56
N LEU A 142 -3.90 11.38 6.70
CA LEU A 142 -5.16 11.27 5.97
C LEU A 142 -6.20 12.29 6.44
N ARG A 143 -6.24 12.60 7.74
CA ARG A 143 -7.12 13.62 8.31
C ARG A 143 -6.77 15.02 7.76
N SER A 144 -5.49 15.32 7.56
CA SER A 144 -5.01 16.62 7.06
C SER A 144 -4.95 16.71 5.54
N MET A 145 -5.08 15.60 4.82
CA MET A 145 -5.04 15.56 3.36
C MET A 145 -6.18 16.38 2.73
N GLY A 146 -5.82 17.24 1.77
CA GLY A 146 -6.80 17.98 0.96
C GLY A 146 -7.69 17.03 0.15
N LYS A 147 -9.01 17.20 0.27
CA LYS A 147 -10.01 16.28 -0.28
C LYS A 147 -10.51 16.64 -1.66
#